data_AF-A0A440N4H3-F1
#
_entry.id   AF-A0A440N4H3-F1
#
_cell.length_a   1.000
_cell.length_b   1.000
_cell.length_c   1.000
_cell.angle_alpha   90.00
_cell.angle_beta   90.00
_cell.angle_gamma   90.00
#
_symmetry.space_group_name_H-M   'P 1'
#
loop_
_entity.id
_entity.type
_entity.pdbx_description
1 polymer ?
#
loop_
_entity_poly.entity_id
_entity_poly.type
_entity_poly.pdbx_seq_one_letter_code
_entity_poly.pdbx_strand_id
1 'polypeptide(L)'
;MFSYRYDAHLVPGLIANIDPIVDGWIGYDDRGSDAVFSSEPTRRRALLGAAFEAGVDWILAMDPDERLENAVADRIGQLTSRSRRIAWGFRTLEMYTPDSYRVDGPWGQKMQHRLFSAYHPDRYRSTDLHGAWFPEDLRLKLRDSGLNLYHLKMIEPKRRAARRDLYNHLDPDRRLQDIGYDYLADDSGAVFETIPPGRGYFPVHSDDGGLWMADVSDIRPA
;
A
#
# COMPACT_ATOMS: atom_id res chain seq x y z
N MET A 1 -6.21 -2.48 8.57
CA MET A 1 -4.92 -2.77 9.23
C MET A 1 -3.79 -2.11 8.47
N PHE A 2 -2.76 -1.66 9.17
CA PHE A 2 -1.60 -0.97 8.58
C PHE A 2 -0.39 -1.06 9.51
N SER A 3 0.82 -0.91 8.98
CA SER A 3 2.04 -0.71 9.79
C SER A 3 2.65 0.63 9.45
N TYR A 4 3.27 1.31 10.42
CA TYR A 4 3.87 2.62 10.21
C TYR A 4 5.19 2.76 10.94
N ARG A 5 6.05 3.63 10.42
CA ARG A 5 7.32 4.02 11.06
C ARG A 5 7.68 5.46 10.72
N TYR A 6 8.33 5.64 9.57
CA TYR A 6 8.79 6.94 9.05
C TYR A 6 7.64 7.81 8.55
N ASP A 7 6.47 7.21 8.38
CA ASP A 7 5.21 7.74 7.86
C ASP A 7 4.11 7.78 8.94
N ALA A 8 4.49 7.68 10.22
CA ALA A 8 3.56 7.70 11.36
C ALA A 8 2.64 8.94 11.38
N HIS A 9 3.15 10.10 10.96
CA HIS A 9 2.39 11.34 10.88
C HIS A 9 1.32 11.33 9.79
N LEU A 10 1.35 10.38 8.85
CA LEU A 10 0.30 10.19 7.83
C LEU A 10 -0.89 9.36 8.34
N VAL A 11 -0.73 8.64 9.46
CA VAL A 11 -1.75 7.74 10.03
C VAL A 11 -3.07 8.45 10.31
N PRO A 12 -3.13 9.68 10.89
CA PRO A 12 -4.40 10.38 11.08
C PRO A 12 -5.16 10.59 9.76
N GLY A 13 -4.44 10.91 8.67
CA GLY A 13 -5.04 11.07 7.36
C GLY A 13 -5.50 9.75 6.74
N LEU A 14 -4.77 8.65 6.98
CA LEU A 14 -5.22 7.31 6.59
C LEU A 14 -6.51 6.95 7.35
N ILE A 15 -6.55 7.15 8.67
CA ILE A 15 -7.72 6.85 9.49
C ILE A 15 -8.93 7.65 9.00
N ALA A 16 -8.79 8.96 8.77
CA ALA A 16 -9.87 9.77 8.23
C ALA A 16 -10.40 9.29 6.86
N ASN A 17 -9.56 8.64 6.04
CA ASN A 17 -9.96 8.06 4.77
C ASN A 17 -10.73 6.74 4.92
N ILE A 18 -10.34 5.91 5.89
CA ILE A 18 -10.90 4.56 6.05
C ILE A 18 -11.98 4.46 7.13
N ASP A 19 -12.11 5.44 8.02
CA ASP A 19 -13.14 5.51 9.07
C ASP A 19 -14.57 5.26 8.54
N PRO A 20 -15.02 5.85 7.41
CA PRO A 20 -16.35 5.55 6.87
C PRO A 20 -16.47 4.18 6.18
N ILE A 21 -15.38 3.40 6.12
CA ILE A 21 -15.27 2.13 5.37
C ILE A 21 -15.19 0.94 6.33
N VAL A 22 -14.60 1.09 7.51
CA VAL A 22 -14.24 -0.02 8.40
C VAL A 22 -14.92 0.06 9.77
N ASP A 23 -15.19 -1.08 10.39
CA ASP A 23 -15.71 -1.15 11.76
C ASP A 23 -14.63 -0.85 12.83
N GLY A 24 -13.36 -0.87 12.44
CA GLY A 24 -12.22 -0.58 13.30
C GLY A 24 -10.87 -0.80 12.60
N TRP A 25 -9.77 -0.50 13.28
CA TRP A 25 -8.42 -0.65 12.74
C TRP A 25 -7.45 -1.27 13.74
N ILE A 26 -6.44 -1.93 13.18
CA ILE A 26 -5.28 -2.48 13.90
C ILE A 26 -4.04 -1.87 13.25
N GLY A 27 -3.22 -1.20 14.06
CA GLY A 27 -1.96 -0.60 13.66
C GLY A 27 -0.77 -1.32 14.26
N TYR A 28 0.31 -1.47 13.50
CA TYR A 28 1.60 -1.93 14.01
C TYR A 28 2.59 -0.75 14.02
N ASP A 29 2.98 -0.32 15.22
CA ASP A 29 3.96 0.75 15.43
C ASP A 29 5.39 0.18 15.37
N ASP A 30 6.10 0.46 14.28
CA ASP A 30 7.46 -0.02 14.06
C ASP A 30 8.52 1.05 14.38
N ARG A 31 8.16 2.16 15.05
CA ARG A 31 9.10 3.26 15.39
C ARG A 31 10.23 2.84 16.32
N GLY A 32 10.05 1.77 17.09
CA GLY A 32 11.07 1.24 17.99
C GLY A 32 12.11 0.32 17.32
N SER A 33 12.02 0.08 16.01
CA SER A 33 13.01 -0.73 15.28
C SER A 33 14.30 0.05 15.04
N ASP A 34 15.46 -0.63 15.14
CA ASP A 34 16.77 -0.07 14.77
C ASP A 34 17.21 -0.47 13.35
N ALA A 35 16.48 -1.39 12.70
CA ALA A 35 16.80 -1.80 11.34
C ALA A 35 16.51 -0.66 10.34
N VAL A 36 17.22 -0.63 9.21
CA VAL A 36 16.91 0.31 8.11
C VAL A 36 15.51 0.03 7.55
N PHE A 37 15.19 -1.25 7.39
CA PHE A 37 13.89 -1.75 7.01
C PHE A 37 13.58 -2.97 7.87
N SER A 38 12.48 -2.93 8.64
CA SER A 38 12.07 -4.10 9.43
C SER A 38 11.41 -5.15 8.53
N SER A 39 11.37 -6.40 8.99
CA SER A 39 10.81 -7.51 8.22
C SER A 39 9.32 -7.32 7.94
N GLU A 40 8.96 -7.09 6.68
CA GLU A 40 7.58 -6.99 6.21
C GLU A 40 6.76 -8.25 6.57
N PRO A 41 7.24 -9.49 6.30
CA PRO A 41 6.54 -10.70 6.72
C PRO A 41 6.22 -10.76 8.21
N THR A 42 7.15 -10.32 9.08
CA THR A 42 6.95 -10.31 10.53
C THR A 42 5.83 -9.33 10.92
N ARG A 43 5.87 -8.09 10.41
CA ARG A 43 4.81 -7.09 10.67
C ARG A 43 3.45 -7.58 10.19
N ARG A 44 3.40 -8.13 8.97
CA ARG A 44 2.15 -8.65 8.38
C ARG A 44 1.58 -9.84 9.16
N ARG A 45 2.43 -10.77 9.61
CA ARG A 45 2.00 -11.89 10.47
C ARG A 45 1.39 -11.41 11.78
N ALA A 46 2.00 -10.41 12.42
CA ALA A 46 1.48 -9.81 13.65
C ALA A 46 0.11 -9.15 13.43
N LEU A 47 -0.04 -8.37 12.34
CA LEU A 47 -1.31 -7.74 11.97
C LEU A 47 -2.41 -8.77 11.68
N LEU A 48 -2.10 -9.82 10.92
CA LEU A 48 -3.04 -10.91 10.61
C LEU A 48 -3.44 -11.68 11.88
N GLY A 49 -2.51 -11.92 12.79
CA GLY A 49 -2.80 -12.53 14.09
C GLY A 49 -3.76 -11.69 14.91
N ALA A 50 -3.48 -10.39 15.06
CA ALA A 50 -4.38 -9.48 15.79
C ALA A 50 -5.77 -9.37 15.14
N ALA A 51 -5.85 -9.35 13.80
CA ALA A 51 -7.11 -9.36 13.09
C ALA A 51 -7.92 -10.64 13.33
N PHE A 52 -7.24 -11.79 13.36
CA PHE A 52 -7.85 -13.07 13.63
C PHE A 52 -8.40 -13.16 15.07
N GLU A 53 -7.62 -12.73 16.07
CA GLU A 53 -8.06 -12.69 17.48
C GLU A 53 -9.24 -11.73 17.69
N ALA A 54 -9.30 -10.63 16.94
CA ALA A 54 -10.44 -9.71 16.95
C ALA A 54 -11.70 -10.28 16.28
N GLY A 55 -11.64 -11.47 15.66
CA GLY A 55 -12.78 -12.13 15.05
C GLY A 55 -13.34 -11.42 13.81
N VAL A 56 -12.50 -10.68 13.08
CA VAL A 56 -12.96 -9.93 11.89
C VAL A 56 -13.31 -10.86 10.74
N ASP A 57 -14.26 -10.43 9.91
CA ASP A 57 -14.70 -11.20 8.74
C ASP A 57 -13.96 -10.82 7.46
N TRP A 58 -13.56 -9.56 7.37
CA TRP A 58 -12.88 -8.95 6.23
C TRP A 58 -11.69 -8.14 6.74
N ILE A 59 -10.67 -8.09 5.90
CA ILE A 59 -9.43 -7.40 6.18
C ILE A 59 -9.19 -6.41 5.04
N LEU A 60 -9.00 -5.14 5.40
CA LEU A 60 -8.49 -4.08 4.52
C LEU A 60 -7.05 -3.75 4.91
N ALA A 61 -6.10 -4.03 4.02
CA ALA A 61 -4.67 -3.83 4.23
C ALA A 61 -4.17 -2.57 3.52
N MET A 62 -3.72 -1.56 4.27
CA MET A 62 -3.34 -0.25 3.72
C MET A 62 -1.96 0.17 4.23
N ASP A 63 -1.29 1.03 3.46
CA ASP A 63 -0.09 1.75 3.90
C ASP A 63 -0.44 3.21 4.29
N PRO A 64 0.28 3.86 5.23
CA PRO A 64 -0.05 5.22 5.71
C PRO A 64 -0.09 6.29 4.62
N ASP A 65 0.68 6.10 3.56
CA ASP A 65 0.78 6.96 2.37
C ASP A 65 -0.25 6.60 1.27
N GLU A 66 -1.24 5.75 1.56
CA GLU A 66 -2.29 5.37 0.61
C GLU A 66 -3.65 5.99 0.98
N ARG A 67 -4.47 6.29 -0.03
CA ARG A 67 -5.88 6.69 0.14
C ARG A 67 -6.77 5.92 -0.81
N LEU A 68 -7.92 5.49 -0.33
CA LEU A 68 -8.99 4.94 -1.16
C LEU A 68 -9.84 6.06 -1.76
N GLU A 69 -10.38 5.80 -2.94
CA GLU A 69 -11.44 6.62 -3.55
C GLU A 69 -12.63 6.78 -2.60
N ASN A 70 -13.20 7.99 -2.53
CA ASN A 70 -14.31 8.31 -1.62
C ASN A 70 -15.52 7.38 -1.83
N ALA A 71 -15.77 6.95 -3.08
CA ALA A 71 -16.85 6.03 -3.42
C ALA A 71 -16.72 4.62 -2.81
N VAL A 72 -15.57 4.28 -2.19
CA VAL A 72 -15.44 3.01 -1.46
C VAL A 72 -16.38 2.96 -0.27
N ALA A 73 -16.60 4.07 0.45
CA ALA A 73 -17.53 4.12 1.59
C ALA A 73 -18.95 3.70 1.19
N ASP A 74 -19.44 4.20 0.05
CA ASP A 74 -20.78 3.86 -0.46
C ASP A 74 -20.87 2.40 -0.97
N ARG A 75 -19.74 1.81 -1.35
CA ARG A 75 -19.68 0.48 -1.98
C ARG A 75 -19.26 -0.63 -1.04
N ILE A 76 -18.75 -0.34 0.15
CA ILE A 76 -18.14 -1.36 1.01
C ILE A 76 -19.12 -2.47 1.37
N GLY A 77 -20.38 -2.15 1.70
CA GLY A 77 -21.41 -3.15 1.99
C GLY A 77 -21.68 -4.09 0.81
N GLN A 78 -21.62 -3.59 -0.44
CA GLN A 78 -21.74 -4.43 -1.63
C GLN A 78 -20.52 -5.32 -1.84
N LEU A 79 -19.31 -4.80 -1.59
CA LEU A 79 -18.06 -5.56 -1.71
C LEU A 79 -17.98 -6.69 -0.68
N THR A 80 -18.48 -6.46 0.53
CA THR A 80 -18.39 -7.42 1.66
C THR A 80 -19.63 -8.30 1.84
N SER A 81 -20.75 -8.02 1.17
CA SER A 81 -21.98 -8.85 1.18
C SER A 81 -21.86 -10.17 0.41
N ARG A 82 -20.83 -10.32 -0.44
CA ARG A 82 -20.63 -11.51 -1.27
C ARG A 82 -19.86 -12.61 -0.54
N SER A 83 -19.68 -13.75 -1.22
CA SER A 83 -18.90 -14.90 -0.75
C SER A 83 -17.55 -14.50 -0.15
N ARG A 84 -17.23 -15.09 1.03
CA ARG A 84 -15.95 -14.96 1.75
C ARG A 84 -14.74 -15.62 1.08
N ARG A 85 -14.76 -15.74 -0.25
CA ARG A 85 -13.66 -16.28 -1.06
C ARG A 85 -13.29 -15.31 -2.17
N ILE A 86 -13.21 -14.02 -1.84
CA ILE A 86 -12.87 -12.95 -2.77
C ILE A 86 -11.75 -12.12 -2.17
N ALA A 87 -10.83 -11.69 -3.03
CA ALA A 87 -9.95 -10.58 -2.76
C ALA A 87 -10.23 -9.49 -3.81
N TRP A 88 -10.62 -8.32 -3.34
CA TRP A 88 -10.92 -7.15 -4.16
C TRP A 88 -9.65 -6.35 -4.41
N GLY A 89 -9.36 -6.18 -5.69
CA GLY A 89 -8.33 -5.33 -6.24
C GLY A 89 -8.80 -3.89 -6.38
N PHE A 90 -7.90 -2.95 -6.10
CA PHE A 90 -8.05 -1.53 -6.38
C PHE A 90 -6.97 -1.12 -7.36
N ARG A 91 -7.32 -0.28 -8.34
CA ARG A 91 -6.35 0.26 -9.30
C ARG A 91 -5.43 1.21 -8.57
N THR A 92 -4.14 0.90 -8.53
CA THR A 92 -3.17 1.72 -7.83
C THR A 92 -2.72 2.86 -8.72
N LEU A 93 -3.09 4.08 -8.35
CA LEU A 93 -2.73 5.31 -9.03
C LEU A 93 -1.53 5.93 -8.34
N GLU A 94 -0.39 5.85 -9.02
CA GLU A 94 0.87 6.38 -8.53
C GLU A 94 0.88 7.89 -8.78
N MET A 95 0.62 8.64 -7.72
CA MET A 95 0.36 10.07 -7.80
C MET A 95 1.62 10.86 -8.09
N TYR A 96 1.51 11.92 -8.89
CA TYR A 96 2.60 12.83 -9.26
C TYR A 96 2.32 14.28 -8.85
N THR A 97 1.04 14.62 -8.70
CA THR A 97 0.55 15.80 -7.98
C THR A 97 -0.59 15.35 -7.07
N PRO A 98 -1.15 16.21 -6.20
CA PRO A 98 -2.35 15.84 -5.43
C PRO A 98 -3.56 15.42 -6.30
N ASP A 99 -3.60 15.82 -7.56
CA ASP A 99 -4.72 15.64 -8.49
C ASP A 99 -4.37 14.94 -9.82
N SER A 100 -3.13 14.49 -10.03
CA SER A 100 -2.73 13.77 -11.25
C SER A 100 -1.80 12.60 -10.96
N TYR A 101 -1.87 11.57 -11.80
CA TYR A 101 -1.14 10.31 -11.68
C TYR A 101 -0.54 9.89 -13.01
N ARG A 102 0.51 9.07 -12.95
CA ARG A 102 1.20 8.56 -14.13
C ARG A 102 0.52 7.32 -14.70
N VAL A 103 0.43 7.21 -16.02
CA VAL A 103 -0.34 6.16 -16.71
C VAL A 103 0.43 5.36 -17.75
N ASP A 104 1.62 5.80 -18.18
CA ASP A 104 2.41 5.07 -19.17
C ASP A 104 2.98 3.74 -18.65
N GLY A 105 3.21 2.80 -19.57
CA GLY A 105 3.89 1.54 -19.27
C GLY A 105 3.31 0.76 -18.07
N PRO A 106 4.14 0.40 -17.07
CA PRO A 106 3.68 -0.34 -15.89
C PRO A 106 2.81 0.52 -14.94
N TRP A 107 2.81 1.85 -15.06
CA TRP A 107 2.11 2.74 -14.14
C TRP A 107 0.59 2.63 -14.26
N GLY A 108 0.06 2.54 -15.48
CA GLY A 108 -1.38 2.41 -15.75
C GLY A 108 -1.98 1.02 -15.50
N GLN A 109 -1.16 0.04 -15.09
CA GLN A 109 -1.58 -1.38 -14.99
C GLN A 109 -1.58 -1.92 -13.56
N LYS A 110 -1.22 -1.09 -12.56
CA LYS A 110 -1.07 -1.54 -11.18
C LYS A 110 -2.42 -1.84 -10.53
N MET A 111 -2.48 -3.01 -9.89
CA MET A 111 -3.66 -3.49 -9.17
C MET A 111 -3.20 -4.11 -7.85
N GLN A 112 -3.79 -3.69 -6.74
CA GLN A 112 -3.49 -4.26 -5.43
C GLN A 112 -4.74 -4.81 -4.75
N HIS A 113 -4.67 -6.08 -4.37
CA HIS A 113 -5.76 -6.81 -3.71
C HIS A 113 -5.74 -6.55 -2.21
N ARG A 114 -6.25 -5.38 -1.79
CA ARG A 114 -6.16 -4.88 -0.41
C ARG A 114 -7.33 -5.29 0.48
N LEU A 115 -8.51 -5.60 -0.08
CA LEU A 115 -9.70 -6.02 0.68
C LEU A 115 -9.97 -7.51 0.46
N PHE A 116 -9.82 -8.35 1.48
CA PHE A 116 -9.98 -9.80 1.35
C PHE A 116 -10.62 -10.40 2.59
N SER A 117 -11.21 -11.58 2.42
CA SER A 117 -11.83 -12.31 3.54
C SER A 117 -10.77 -12.76 4.55
N ALA A 118 -11.09 -12.63 5.84
CA ALA A 118 -10.18 -13.04 6.90
C ALA A 118 -9.85 -14.55 6.83
N TYR A 119 -8.66 -14.91 7.28
CA TYR A 119 -8.17 -16.29 7.26
C TYR A 119 -7.22 -16.52 8.45
N HIS A 120 -7.01 -17.78 8.81
CA HIS A 120 -6.14 -18.14 9.92
C HIS A 120 -4.67 -17.74 9.65
N PRO A 121 -3.98 -17.00 10.54
CA PRO A 121 -2.65 -16.45 10.31
C PRO A 121 -1.57 -17.51 10.03
N ASP A 122 -1.75 -18.73 10.55
CA ASP A 122 -0.88 -19.88 10.23
C ASP A 122 -0.87 -20.28 8.77
N ARG A 123 -1.75 -19.72 7.94
CA ARG A 123 -1.71 -19.89 6.48
C ARG A 123 -0.85 -18.85 5.78
N TYR A 124 -0.43 -17.76 6.44
CA TYR A 124 0.44 -16.77 5.84
C TYR A 124 1.82 -17.37 5.50
N ARG A 125 2.24 -17.25 4.22
CA ARG A 125 3.44 -17.90 3.67
C ARG A 125 4.50 -16.95 3.13
N SER A 126 4.24 -15.64 3.04
CA SER A 126 5.22 -14.70 2.48
C SER A 126 6.52 -14.75 3.28
N THR A 127 7.64 -14.87 2.59
CA THR A 127 9.00 -14.87 3.18
C THR A 127 9.78 -13.61 2.88
N ASP A 128 9.41 -12.90 1.81
CA ASP A 128 10.18 -11.80 1.26
C ASP A 128 9.37 -10.49 1.19
N LEU A 129 10.10 -9.40 0.91
CA LEU A 129 9.53 -8.11 0.53
C LEU A 129 8.65 -8.28 -0.73
N HIS A 130 7.59 -7.47 -0.84
CA HIS A 130 6.63 -7.48 -1.96
C HIS A 130 5.71 -8.70 -2.05
N GLY A 131 5.77 -9.64 -1.10
CA GLY A 131 4.88 -10.80 -1.16
C GLY A 131 3.40 -10.47 -0.98
N ALA A 132 2.53 -11.42 -1.31
CA ALA A 132 1.09 -11.24 -1.21
C ALA A 132 0.59 -11.21 0.24
N TRP A 133 -0.50 -10.47 0.50
CA TRP A 133 -1.17 -10.42 1.80
C TRP A 133 -1.90 -11.71 2.18
N PHE A 134 -2.12 -12.61 1.23
CA PHE A 134 -2.78 -13.90 1.42
C PHE A 134 -2.08 -14.95 0.57
N PRO A 135 -1.95 -16.19 1.05
CA PRO A 135 -1.37 -17.29 0.27
C PRO A 135 -2.28 -17.70 -0.90
N GLU A 136 -1.68 -18.18 -1.98
CA GLU A 136 -2.40 -18.65 -3.18
C GLU A 136 -3.30 -19.86 -2.89
N ASP A 137 -2.92 -20.69 -1.93
CA ASP A 137 -3.64 -21.91 -1.55
C ASP A 137 -5.02 -21.65 -0.90
N LEU A 138 -5.33 -20.39 -0.53
CA LEU A 138 -6.68 -19.98 -0.13
C LEU A 138 -7.66 -19.98 -1.30
N ARG A 139 -7.16 -19.94 -2.54
CA ARG A 139 -7.96 -19.92 -3.77
C ARG A 139 -9.03 -18.82 -3.75
N LEU A 140 -8.66 -17.64 -3.24
CA LEU A 140 -9.52 -16.46 -3.30
C LEU A 140 -9.72 -16.06 -4.76
N LYS A 141 -10.95 -15.70 -5.12
CA LYS A 141 -11.25 -15.14 -6.43
C LYS A 141 -10.79 -13.69 -6.44
N LEU A 142 -9.75 -13.40 -7.21
CA LEU A 142 -9.28 -12.04 -7.47
C LEU A 142 -10.31 -11.30 -8.34
N ARG A 143 -10.71 -10.10 -7.93
CA ARG A 143 -11.73 -9.30 -8.63
C ARG A 143 -11.35 -7.83 -8.63
N ASP A 144 -11.45 -7.17 -9.77
CA ASP A 144 -11.38 -5.70 -9.85
C ASP A 144 -12.63 -5.11 -9.16
N SER A 145 -12.42 -4.26 -8.16
CA SER A 145 -13.51 -3.51 -7.51
C SER A 145 -14.07 -2.42 -8.41
N GLY A 146 -13.31 -1.96 -9.41
CA GLY A 146 -13.57 -0.79 -10.24
C GLY A 146 -13.17 0.53 -9.56
N LEU A 147 -12.57 0.50 -8.37
CA LEU A 147 -12.23 1.66 -7.54
C LEU A 147 -10.72 1.88 -7.47
N ASN A 148 -10.33 3.10 -7.13
CA ASN A 148 -8.93 3.52 -7.11
C ASN A 148 -8.32 3.50 -5.70
N LEU A 149 -7.01 3.26 -5.68
CA LEU A 149 -6.10 3.38 -4.54
C LEU A 149 -5.00 4.38 -4.92
N TYR A 150 -5.00 5.54 -4.28
CA TYR A 150 -4.06 6.63 -4.51
C TYR A 150 -2.82 6.44 -3.65
N HIS A 151 -1.64 6.31 -4.26
CA HIS A 151 -0.39 6.15 -3.54
C HIS A 151 0.39 7.48 -3.53
N LEU A 152 0.39 8.15 -2.38
CA LEU A 152 0.79 9.55 -2.21
C LEU A 152 2.31 9.73 -2.14
N LYS A 153 3.07 8.69 -1.73
CA LYS A 153 4.54 8.77 -1.63
C LYS A 153 5.20 9.09 -2.96
N MET A 154 4.53 8.77 -4.07
CA MET A 154 5.06 9.07 -5.40
C MET A 154 4.95 10.53 -5.80
N ILE A 155 4.21 11.39 -5.08
CA ILE A 155 4.01 12.80 -5.48
C ILE A 155 5.35 13.53 -5.55
N GLU A 156 6.18 13.37 -4.54
CA GLU A 156 7.44 14.11 -4.42
C GLU A 156 8.60 13.38 -5.12
N PRO A 157 9.33 14.04 -6.04
CA PRO A 157 10.46 13.45 -6.75
C PRO A 157 11.55 12.88 -5.81
N LYS A 158 11.83 13.55 -4.69
CA LYS A 158 12.81 13.08 -3.69
C LYS A 158 12.40 11.75 -3.05
N ARG A 159 11.10 11.52 -2.83
CA ARG A 159 10.58 10.26 -2.29
C ARG A 159 10.65 9.14 -3.33
N ARG A 160 10.41 9.46 -4.61
CA ARG A 160 10.62 8.53 -5.72
C ARG A 160 12.08 8.07 -5.80
N ALA A 161 13.03 9.01 -5.74
CA ALA A 161 14.46 8.72 -5.73
C ALA A 161 14.87 7.87 -4.50
N ALA A 162 14.47 8.27 -3.29
CA ALA A 162 14.78 7.51 -2.09
C ALA A 162 14.16 6.10 -2.08
N ARG A 163 12.95 5.93 -2.64
CA ARG A 163 12.32 4.62 -2.80
C ARG A 163 13.09 3.72 -3.75
N ARG A 164 13.56 4.24 -4.89
CA ARG A 164 14.48 3.52 -5.79
C ARG A 164 15.72 3.08 -5.03
N ASP A 165 16.37 4.01 -4.33
CA ASP A 165 17.65 3.73 -3.66
C ASP A 165 17.48 2.71 -2.53
N LEU A 166 16.41 2.82 -1.73
CA LEU A 166 16.07 1.84 -0.70
C LEU A 166 15.85 0.45 -1.29
N TYR A 167 15.08 0.33 -2.37
CA TYR A 167 14.83 -0.99 -2.95
C TYR A 167 16.06 -1.58 -3.64
N ASN A 168 16.87 -0.78 -4.33
CA ASN A 168 18.17 -1.23 -4.84
C ASN A 168 19.11 -1.68 -3.72
N HIS A 169 19.01 -1.09 -2.51
CA HIS A 169 19.76 -1.56 -1.33
C HIS A 169 19.20 -2.88 -0.78
N LEU A 170 17.88 -3.07 -0.75
CA LEU A 170 17.22 -4.27 -0.21
C LEU A 170 17.24 -5.47 -1.14
N ASP A 171 17.26 -5.25 -2.45
CA ASP A 171 17.29 -6.28 -3.51
C ASP A 171 18.32 -5.91 -4.60
N PRO A 172 19.63 -5.93 -4.26
CA PRO A 172 20.69 -5.49 -5.17
C PRO A 172 20.82 -6.37 -6.42
N ASP A 173 20.41 -7.64 -6.31
CA ASP A 173 20.45 -8.63 -7.38
C ASP A 173 19.14 -8.68 -8.19
N ARG A 174 18.14 -7.84 -7.88
CA ARG A 174 16.83 -7.77 -8.55
C ARG A 174 16.06 -9.10 -8.55
N ARG A 175 16.21 -9.89 -7.48
CA ARG A 175 15.58 -11.20 -7.33
C ARG A 175 14.08 -11.10 -7.05
N LEU A 176 13.63 -9.96 -6.50
CA LEU A 176 12.24 -9.71 -6.14
C LEU A 176 11.51 -8.91 -7.20
N GLN A 177 12.23 -8.16 -8.04
CA GLN A 177 11.65 -7.37 -9.12
C GLN A 177 12.58 -7.33 -10.35
N ASP A 178 12.29 -8.18 -11.34
CA ASP A 178 13.11 -8.40 -12.54
C ASP A 178 13.44 -7.11 -13.33
N ILE A 179 12.48 -6.18 -13.42
CA ILE A 179 12.69 -4.90 -14.14
C ILE A 179 13.60 -3.91 -13.38
N GLY A 180 13.97 -4.25 -12.13
CA GLY A 180 14.66 -3.37 -11.19
C GLY A 180 13.79 -2.26 -10.66
N TYR A 181 14.43 -1.26 -10.04
CA TYR A 181 13.75 -0.17 -9.33
C TYR A 181 14.02 1.22 -9.92
N ASP A 182 14.93 1.33 -10.90
CA ASP A 182 15.37 2.61 -11.47
C ASP A 182 14.22 3.40 -12.10
N TYR A 183 13.27 2.70 -12.71
CA TYR A 183 12.06 3.28 -13.30
C TYR A 183 11.22 4.10 -12.30
N LEU A 184 11.33 3.86 -10.99
CA LEU A 184 10.57 4.59 -9.98
C LEU A 184 10.87 6.08 -9.97
N ALA A 185 12.09 6.47 -10.36
CA ALA A 185 12.56 7.85 -10.38
C ALA A 185 12.84 8.39 -11.79
N ASP A 186 12.52 7.62 -12.84
CA ASP A 186 12.69 8.04 -14.23
C ASP A 186 11.41 8.69 -14.74
N ASP A 187 11.41 10.02 -14.86
CA ASP A 187 10.27 10.79 -15.36
C ASP A 187 10.30 10.99 -16.89
N SER A 188 11.25 10.37 -17.60
CA SER A 188 11.39 10.49 -19.06
C SER A 188 10.16 9.92 -19.76
N GLY A 189 9.53 10.74 -20.62
CA GLY A 189 8.35 10.32 -21.39
C GLY A 189 7.10 10.04 -20.55
N ALA A 190 7.06 10.50 -19.30
CA ALA A 190 5.91 10.29 -18.41
C ALA A 190 4.62 10.88 -19.00
N VAL A 191 3.55 10.10 -18.96
CA VAL A 191 2.20 10.51 -19.37
C VAL A 191 1.33 10.57 -18.14
N PHE A 192 0.60 11.67 -17.98
CA PHE A 192 -0.22 11.92 -16.80
C PHE A 192 -1.70 12.04 -17.16
N GLU A 193 -2.55 11.60 -16.23
CA GLU A 193 -3.97 11.87 -16.22
C GLU A 193 -4.36 12.60 -14.93
N THR A 194 -5.34 13.50 -15.02
CA THR A 194 -5.96 14.14 -13.87
C THR A 194 -7.05 13.23 -13.30
N ILE A 195 -7.22 13.21 -11.98
CA ILE A 195 -8.30 12.48 -11.32
C ILE A 195 -9.65 12.97 -11.88
N PRO A 196 -10.47 12.08 -12.48
CA PRO A 196 -11.76 12.50 -13.02
C PRO A 196 -12.69 13.03 -11.92
N PRO A 197 -13.57 14.00 -12.25
CA PRO A 197 -14.59 14.48 -11.32
C PRO A 197 -15.39 13.32 -10.71
N GLY A 198 -15.62 13.37 -9.40
CA GLY A 198 -16.34 12.34 -8.65
C GLY A 198 -15.48 11.12 -8.24
N ARG A 199 -14.21 11.04 -8.68
CA ARG A 199 -13.30 9.95 -8.29
C ARG A 199 -12.28 10.34 -7.24
N GLY A 200 -12.43 11.49 -6.58
CA GLY A 200 -11.46 11.98 -5.60
C GLY A 200 -11.26 11.08 -4.37
N TYR A 201 -10.28 11.47 -3.56
CA TYR A 201 -10.01 10.90 -2.24
C TYR A 201 -9.99 12.01 -1.18
N PHE A 202 -10.18 11.63 0.07
CA PHE A 202 -10.13 12.51 1.24
C PHE A 202 -9.36 11.83 2.39
N PRO A 203 -8.56 12.56 3.17
CA PRO A 203 -8.19 13.97 2.98
C PRO A 203 -7.27 14.16 1.77
N VAL A 204 -7.34 15.33 1.15
CA VAL A 204 -6.42 15.73 0.08
C VAL A 204 -5.00 15.76 0.64
N HIS A 205 -4.03 15.30 -0.15
CA HIS A 205 -2.64 15.32 0.25
C HIS A 205 -2.15 16.75 0.48
N SER A 206 -1.49 16.96 1.63
CA SER A 206 -0.71 18.16 1.93
C SER A 206 0.71 17.69 2.25
N ASP A 207 1.69 18.27 1.57
CA ASP A 207 3.08 17.85 1.73
C ASP A 207 3.68 18.42 3.04
N ASP A 208 4.31 17.54 3.80
CA ASP A 208 5.07 17.85 5.02
C ASP A 208 6.59 17.99 4.79
N GLY A 209 7.05 17.71 3.56
CA GLY A 209 8.45 17.75 3.17
C GLY A 209 9.33 16.60 3.68
N GLY A 210 8.80 15.64 4.45
CA GLY A 210 9.52 14.47 4.96
C GLY A 210 9.71 13.36 3.92
N LEU A 211 10.63 12.41 4.18
CA LEU A 211 10.96 11.34 3.23
C LEU A 211 10.02 10.12 3.31
N TRP A 212 9.40 9.90 4.48
CA TRP A 212 8.46 8.80 4.75
C TRP A 212 9.05 7.39 4.61
N MET A 213 10.38 7.30 4.64
CA MET A 213 11.15 6.06 4.62
C MET A 213 12.56 6.32 5.13
N ALA A 214 13.34 5.26 5.32
CA ALA A 214 14.76 5.38 5.64
C ALA A 214 15.50 6.06 4.48
N ASP A 215 16.42 6.96 4.82
CA ASP A 215 17.38 7.48 3.86
C ASP A 215 18.61 6.57 3.85
N VAL A 216 18.78 5.82 2.77
CA VAL A 216 19.92 4.90 2.63
C VAL A 216 21.18 5.58 2.13
N SER A 217 21.11 6.84 1.67
CA SER A 217 22.29 7.60 1.23
C SER A 217 23.23 7.94 2.40
N ASP A 218 22.68 7.99 3.63
CA ASP A 218 23.44 8.19 4.86
C ASP A 218 24.07 6.90 5.41
N ILE A 219 23.72 5.74 4.84
CA ILE A 219 24.29 4.45 5.23
C ILE A 219 25.58 4.25 4.45
N ARG A 220 26.72 4.54 5.10
CA ARG A 220 28.03 4.29 4.50
C ARG A 220 28.15 2.81 4.10
N PRO A 221 28.67 2.49 2.90
CA PRO A 221 29.04 1.12 2.60
C PRO A 221 30.10 0.66 3.61
N ALA A 222 29.91 -0.55 4.13
CA ALA A 222 30.89 -1.25 4.97
C ALA A 222 32.14 -1.61 4.16
#